data_AF-A0A522AP70-F1
#
_entry.id   AF-A0A522AP70-F1
#
_cell.length_a   1.000
_cell.length_b   1.000
_cell.length_c   1.000
_cell.angle_alpha   90.00
_cell.angle_beta   90.00
_cell.angle_gamma   90.00
#
_symmetry.space_group_name_H-M   'P 1'
#
loop_
_entity.id
_entity.type
_entity.pdbx_description
1 polymer ?
#
loop_
_entity_poly.entity_id
_entity_poly.type
_entity_poly.pdbx_seq_one_letter_code
_entity_poly.pdbx_strand_id
1 'polypeptide(L)'
;MSARRGVPAGSREGAPVRYRARVEYDGTEFSGFQVQPGKRTVQGVLETALAHLSGGVRQPVDGAGRTDAGVHAEGQVIAFTYSGRLDATALGEALNGLLPPDVAIRDLRRAARGFHPRYAARYREYRYTVWNGPRS
;
A
#
# COMPACT_ATOMS: atom_id res chain seq x y z
N MET A 1 -27.56 -39.38 22.87
CA MET A 1 -26.97 -39.17 21.52
C MET A 1 -27.11 -37.70 21.14
N SER A 2 -26.08 -36.90 21.39
CA SER A 2 -26.06 -35.46 21.06
C SER A 2 -25.39 -35.27 19.71
N ALA A 3 -26.17 -34.91 18.70
CA ALA A 3 -25.68 -34.62 17.36
C ALA A 3 -24.95 -33.27 17.38
N ARG A 4 -23.64 -33.31 17.16
CA ARG A 4 -22.79 -32.13 16.96
C ARG A 4 -23.26 -31.41 15.70
N ARG A 5 -23.72 -30.16 15.84
CA ARG A 5 -23.94 -29.26 14.70
C ARG A 5 -22.58 -29.01 14.04
N GLY A 6 -22.43 -29.47 12.81
CA GLY A 6 -21.28 -29.17 11.98
C GLY A 6 -21.22 -27.67 11.69
N VAL A 7 -20.08 -27.07 12.00
CA VAL A 7 -19.70 -25.74 11.51
C VAL A 7 -19.55 -25.86 9.98
N PRO A 8 -20.18 -25.00 9.16
CA PRO A 8 -19.98 -25.07 7.72
C PRO A 8 -18.57 -24.57 7.39
N ALA A 9 -17.74 -25.48 6.89
CA ALA A 9 -16.51 -25.15 6.17
C ALA A 9 -16.88 -24.55 4.81
N GLY A 10 -16.31 -23.39 4.45
CA GLY A 10 -16.30 -22.95 3.06
C GLY A 10 -16.33 -21.45 2.76
N SER A 11 -15.52 -20.61 3.41
CA SER A 11 -15.17 -19.31 2.81
C SER A 11 -14.04 -19.51 1.79
N ARG A 12 -14.38 -19.73 0.52
CA ARG A 12 -13.37 -19.78 -0.56
C ARG A 12 -12.65 -18.43 -0.64
N GLU A 13 -11.39 -18.41 -0.23
CA GLU A 13 -10.47 -17.30 -0.45
C GLU A 13 -10.34 -17.06 -1.96
N GLY A 14 -10.30 -15.80 -2.40
CA GLY A 14 -10.10 -15.47 -3.81
C GLY A 14 -8.68 -15.87 -4.24
N ALA A 15 -8.51 -16.27 -5.51
CA ALA A 15 -7.16 -16.55 -6.01
C ALA A 15 -6.26 -15.31 -5.82
N PRO A 16 -5.00 -15.45 -5.36
CA PRO A 16 -4.13 -14.30 -5.15
C PRO A 16 -3.95 -13.48 -6.43
N VAL A 17 -4.33 -12.20 -6.40
CA VAL A 17 -4.19 -11.27 -7.51
C VAL A 17 -3.13 -10.23 -7.19
N ARG A 18 -2.25 -9.95 -8.16
CA ARG A 18 -1.25 -8.88 -8.06
C ARG A 18 -1.88 -7.55 -8.46
N TYR A 19 -1.69 -6.53 -7.65
CA TYR A 19 -2.14 -5.17 -7.92
C TYR A 19 -0.96 -4.21 -8.03
N ARG A 20 -1.17 -3.11 -8.75
CA ARG A 20 -0.31 -1.93 -8.77
C ARG A 20 -1.14 -0.68 -8.50
N ALA A 21 -0.54 0.28 -7.82
CA ALA A 21 -1.14 1.59 -7.57
C ALA A 21 -0.08 2.69 -7.62
N ARG A 22 -0.51 3.93 -7.81
CA ARG A 22 0.24 5.12 -7.41
C ARG A 22 -0.12 5.45 -5.97
N VAL A 23 0.86 5.91 -5.21
CA VAL A 23 0.68 6.36 -3.83
C VAL A 23 1.17 7.80 -3.74
N GLU A 24 0.31 8.64 -3.21
CA GLU A 24 0.61 10.00 -2.80
C GLU A 24 0.82 10.01 -1.29
N TYR A 25 1.83 10.72 -0.80
CA TYR A 25 2.00 10.93 0.64
C TYR A 25 2.74 12.21 0.98
N ASP A 26 2.30 12.83 2.08
CA ASP A 26 3.08 13.83 2.79
C ASP A 26 4.10 13.11 3.69
N GLY A 27 5.38 13.22 3.36
CA GLY A 27 6.46 12.53 4.07
C GLY A 27 6.85 13.13 5.41
N THR A 28 6.31 14.30 5.80
CA THR A 28 6.78 15.09 6.95
C THR A 28 6.87 14.28 8.24
N GLU A 29 5.82 13.51 8.55
CA GLU A 29 5.72 12.72 9.79
C GLU A 29 6.12 11.24 9.59
N PHE A 30 6.85 10.93 8.53
CA PHE A 30 7.33 9.57 8.23
C PHE A 30 8.86 9.48 8.32
N SER A 31 9.34 8.38 8.89
CA SER A 31 10.77 8.01 8.90
C SER A 31 11.23 7.41 7.56
N GLY A 32 10.62 7.83 6.45
CA GLY A 32 10.84 7.35 5.10
C GLY A 32 9.86 6.28 4.63
N PHE A 33 10.08 5.78 3.42
CA PHE A 33 9.19 4.79 2.81
C PHE A 33 9.33 3.41 3.46
N GLN A 34 10.55 2.89 3.56
CA GLN A 34 10.83 1.51 3.94
C GLN A 34 10.54 1.25 5.42
N VAL A 35 9.93 0.09 5.73
CA VAL A 35 9.70 -0.35 7.12
C VAL A 35 11.00 -0.38 7.93
N GLN A 36 10.93 0.17 9.14
CA GLN A 36 11.99 0.17 10.14
C GLN A 36 11.41 -0.14 11.53
N PRO A 37 12.13 -0.86 12.41
CA PRO A 37 11.63 -1.19 13.75
C PRO A 37 11.26 0.06 14.56
N GLY A 38 10.04 0.08 15.13
CA GLY A 38 9.58 1.15 16.02
C GLY A 38 9.39 2.52 15.36
N LYS A 39 9.36 2.60 14.02
CA LYS A 39 9.20 3.85 13.27
C LYS A 39 7.95 3.84 12.42
N ARG A 40 7.29 5.00 12.31
CA ARG A 40 6.19 5.23 11.37
C ARG A 40 6.78 5.39 9.97
N THR A 41 6.38 4.54 9.04
CA THR A 41 6.90 4.48 7.66
C THR A 41 5.75 4.31 6.69
N VAL A 42 5.90 4.80 5.46
CA VAL A 42 4.82 4.73 4.46
C VAL A 42 4.49 3.27 4.11
N GLN A 43 5.51 2.44 3.89
CA GLN A 43 5.32 1.00 3.66
C GLN A 43 4.63 0.34 4.85
N GLY A 44 5.00 0.70 6.09
CA GLY A 44 4.38 0.15 7.29
C GLY A 44 2.87 0.41 7.35
N VAL A 45 2.44 1.66 7.13
CA VAL A 45 1.00 2.00 7.18
C VAL A 45 0.22 1.35 6.03
N LEU A 46 0.81 1.25 4.84
CA LEU A 46 0.22 0.53 3.70
C LEU A 46 0.01 -0.96 4.02
N GLU A 47 1.03 -1.61 4.58
CA GLU A 47 0.97 -3.03 4.96
C GLU A 47 0.00 -3.28 6.11
N THR A 48 -0.11 -2.36 7.08
CA THR A 48 -1.13 -2.41 8.13
C THR A 48 -2.54 -2.29 7.56
N ALA A 49 -2.80 -1.35 6.66
CA ALA A 49 -4.11 -1.21 6.00
C ALA A 49 -4.46 -2.48 5.19
N LEU A 50 -3.50 -3.03 4.44
CA LEU A 50 -3.69 -4.29 3.70
C LEU A 50 -3.96 -5.48 4.60
N ALA A 51 -3.30 -5.57 5.75
CA ALA A 51 -3.54 -6.64 6.72
C ALA A 51 -4.97 -6.62 7.25
N HIS A 52 -5.55 -5.44 7.51
CA HIS A 52 -6.96 -5.31 7.93
C HIS A 52 -7.92 -5.91 6.88
N LEU A 53 -7.64 -5.71 5.60
CA LEU A 53 -8.45 -6.25 4.51
C LEU A 53 -8.15 -7.73 4.20
N SER A 54 -7.08 -8.28 4.77
CA SER A 54 -6.55 -9.63 4.54
C SER A 54 -6.63 -10.52 5.78
N GLY A 55 -7.62 -10.29 6.65
CA GLY A 55 -7.85 -11.12 7.84
C GLY A 55 -6.71 -11.07 8.87
N GLY A 56 -5.95 -9.98 8.92
CA GLY A 56 -4.79 -9.80 9.81
C GLY A 56 -3.46 -10.33 9.23
N VAL A 57 -3.47 -10.97 8.06
CA VAL A 57 -2.24 -11.45 7.42
C VAL A 57 -1.53 -10.30 6.73
N ARG A 58 -0.31 -9.98 7.18
CA ARG A 58 0.53 -8.95 6.59
C ARG A 58 0.86 -9.29 5.13
N GLN A 59 0.54 -8.37 4.22
CA GLN A 59 0.89 -8.47 2.81
C GLN A 59 2.09 -7.56 2.52
N PRO A 60 3.23 -8.08 2.03
CA PRO A 60 4.37 -7.24 1.66
C PRO A 60 4.01 -6.23 0.56
N VAL A 61 4.47 -4.99 0.73
CA VAL A 61 4.32 -3.92 -0.28
C VAL A 61 5.67 -3.64 -0.92
N ASP A 62 5.76 -3.83 -2.23
CA ASP A 62 6.93 -3.48 -3.03
C ASP A 62 6.81 -2.04 -3.53
N GLY A 63 7.83 -1.22 -3.33
CA GLY A 63 7.92 0.15 -3.87
C GLY A 63 8.77 0.26 -5.13
N ALA A 64 8.49 1.26 -5.97
CA ALA A 64 9.34 1.58 -7.12
C ALA A 64 10.69 2.15 -6.66
N GLY A 65 10.71 2.94 -5.59
CA GLY A 65 11.92 3.44 -4.96
C GLY A 65 11.74 3.61 -3.46
N ARG A 66 12.84 3.87 -2.75
CA ARG A 66 12.79 4.31 -1.35
C ARG A 66 12.84 5.84 -1.33
N THR A 67 12.13 6.44 -0.39
CA THR A 67 12.31 7.85 -0.01
C THR A 67 12.81 7.92 1.42
N ASP A 68 13.66 8.90 1.71
CA ASP A 68 14.19 9.15 3.04
C ASP A 68 13.14 9.85 3.92
N ALA A 69 13.45 10.03 5.21
CA ALA A 69 12.57 10.72 6.16
C ALA A 69 12.24 12.14 5.69
N GLY A 70 10.98 12.55 5.84
CA GLY A 70 10.50 13.87 5.41
C GLY A 70 10.24 14.02 3.90
N VAL A 71 10.69 13.10 3.05
CA VAL A 71 10.50 13.22 1.59
C VAL A 71 9.08 12.82 1.20
N HIS A 72 8.37 13.71 0.49
CA HIS A 72 7.02 13.48 -0.04
C HIS A 72 7.04 12.67 -1.35
N ALA A 73 5.86 12.19 -1.77
CA ALA A 73 5.68 11.66 -3.13
C ALA A 73 4.30 11.99 -3.70
N GLU A 74 4.27 12.37 -4.98
CA GLU A 74 3.04 12.53 -5.76
C GLU A 74 2.69 11.27 -6.58
N GLY A 75 3.59 10.29 -6.65
CA GLY A 75 3.47 9.19 -7.62
C GLY A 75 4.33 7.98 -7.35
N GLN A 76 4.62 7.66 -6.08
CA GLN A 76 5.32 6.43 -5.73
C GLN A 76 4.52 5.23 -6.23
N VAL A 77 5.07 4.41 -7.13
CA VAL A 77 4.37 3.21 -7.61
C VAL A 77 4.61 2.07 -6.64
N ILE A 78 3.54 1.42 -6.18
CA ILE A 78 3.61 0.22 -5.35
C ILE A 78 3.02 -0.99 -6.05
N ALA A 79 3.35 -2.18 -5.55
CA ALA A 79 2.66 -3.41 -5.87
C ALA A 79 2.50 -4.30 -4.63
N PHE A 80 1.41 -5.04 -4.57
CA PHE A 80 1.11 -6.00 -3.51
C PHE A 80 0.19 -7.11 -4.06
N THR A 81 0.10 -8.20 -3.31
CA THR A 81 -0.81 -9.31 -3.63
C THR A 81 -1.99 -9.28 -2.68
N TYR A 82 -3.19 -9.51 -3.20
CA TYR A 82 -4.42 -9.56 -2.43
C TYR A 82 -5.28 -10.74 -2.87
N SER A 83 -5.71 -11.56 -1.90
CA SER A 83 -6.51 -12.77 -2.10
C SER A 83 -7.98 -12.58 -1.69
N GLY A 84 -8.38 -11.36 -1.30
CA GLY A 84 -9.76 -11.09 -0.95
C GLY A 84 -10.65 -10.89 -2.18
N ARG A 85 -11.90 -10.50 -1.93
CA ARG A 85 -12.98 -10.49 -2.94
C ARG A 85 -13.27 -9.12 -3.53
N LEU A 86 -12.71 -8.06 -2.94
CA LEU A 86 -12.90 -6.69 -3.44
C LEU A 86 -12.30 -6.55 -4.84
N ASP A 87 -13.04 -5.90 -5.72
CA ASP A 87 -12.50 -5.46 -7.01
C ASP A 87 -11.52 -4.28 -6.81
N ALA A 88 -10.87 -3.82 -7.88
CA ALA A 88 -9.84 -2.80 -7.78
C ALA A 88 -10.39 -1.45 -7.26
N THR A 89 -11.64 -1.10 -7.59
CA THR A 89 -12.25 0.16 -7.15
C THR A 89 -12.57 0.09 -5.67
N ALA A 90 -13.33 -0.93 -5.25
CA ALA A 90 -13.72 -1.12 -3.86
C ALA A 90 -12.51 -1.35 -2.95
N LEU A 91 -11.46 -2.03 -3.43
CA LEU A 91 -10.22 -2.21 -2.69
C LEU A 91 -9.48 -0.88 -2.51
N GLY A 92 -9.44 -0.02 -3.53
CA GLY A 92 -8.83 1.30 -3.44
C GLY A 92 -9.55 2.21 -2.46
N GLU A 93 -10.88 2.22 -2.50
CA GLU A 93 -11.73 2.96 -1.56
C GLU A 93 -11.56 2.45 -0.12
N ALA A 94 -11.59 1.13 0.08
CA ALA A 94 -11.39 0.52 1.39
C ALA A 94 -10.01 0.82 1.97
N LEU A 95 -8.96 0.78 1.15
CA LEU A 95 -7.61 1.16 1.58
C LEU A 95 -7.55 2.64 1.98
N ASN A 96 -8.10 3.55 1.16
CA ASN A 96 -8.13 4.98 1.50
C ASN A 96 -8.95 5.27 2.76
N GLY A 97 -9.99 4.48 3.05
CA GLY A 97 -10.74 4.60 4.31
C GLY A 97 -9.97 4.11 5.55
N LEU A 98 -8.93 3.29 5.38
CA LEU A 98 -8.09 2.77 6.46
C LEU A 98 -6.77 3.52 6.61
N LEU A 99 -6.31 4.19 5.56
CA LEU A 99 -5.05 4.92 5.56
C LEU A 99 -5.16 6.23 6.36
N PRO A 100 -4.05 6.67 6.97
CA PRO A 100 -4.00 8.00 7.57
C PRO A 100 -4.15 9.10 6.50
N PRO A 101 -4.60 10.31 6.86
CA PRO A 101 -4.92 11.38 5.90
C PRO A 101 -3.71 11.88 5.08
N ASP A 102 -2.49 11.56 5.51
CA ASP A 102 -1.23 11.89 4.85
C ASP A 102 -0.77 10.83 3.83
N VAL A 103 -1.59 9.81 3.53
CA VAL A 103 -1.33 8.78 2.51
C VAL A 103 -2.59 8.48 1.69
N ALA A 104 -2.48 8.47 0.36
CA ALA A 104 -3.58 8.13 -0.54
C ALA A 104 -3.17 7.15 -1.65
N ILE A 105 -4.02 6.16 -1.91
CA ILE A 105 -3.96 5.25 -3.06
C ILE A 105 -4.67 5.88 -4.25
N ARG A 106 -3.99 5.89 -5.40
CA ARG A 106 -4.49 6.33 -6.71
C ARG A 106 -4.27 5.24 -7.77
N ASP A 107 -5.14 5.19 -8.77
CA ASP A 107 -5.04 4.29 -9.92
C ASP A 107 -4.77 2.81 -9.60
N LEU A 108 -5.43 2.28 -8.56
CA LEU A 108 -5.31 0.87 -8.21
C LEU A 108 -5.87 0.01 -9.34
N ARG A 109 -5.06 -0.93 -9.83
CA ARG A 109 -5.44 -1.85 -10.91
C ARG A 109 -4.68 -3.15 -10.82
N ARG A 110 -5.24 -4.19 -11.44
CA ARG A 110 -4.56 -5.50 -11.57
C ARG A 110 -3.26 -5.34 -12.36
N ALA A 111 -2.28 -6.15 -12.00
CA ALA A 111 -0.98 -6.25 -12.66
C ALA A 111 -0.68 -7.72 -13.01
N ALA A 112 0.30 -7.92 -13.89
CA ALA A 112 0.81 -9.26 -14.15
C ALA A 112 1.37 -9.87 -12.85
N ARG A 113 1.24 -11.20 -12.67
CA ARG A 113 1.64 -11.92 -11.45
C ARG A 113 3.08 -11.62 -11.01
N GLY A 114 4.00 -11.44 -11.96
CA GLY A 114 5.42 -11.14 -11.71
C GLY A 114 5.79 -9.65 -11.72
N PHE A 115 4.80 -8.74 -11.73
CA PHE A 115 5.10 -7.30 -11.76
C PHE A 115 5.81 -6.86 -10.47
N HIS A 116 6.98 -6.26 -10.64
CA HIS A 116 7.74 -5.65 -9.56
C HIS A 116 8.08 -4.18 -9.92
N PRO A 117 7.60 -3.19 -9.17
CA PRO A 117 7.66 -1.79 -9.56
C PRO A 117 9.09 -1.26 -9.69
N ARG A 118 10.02 -1.72 -8.83
CA ARG A 118 11.43 -1.35 -8.93
C ARG A 118 12.08 -1.71 -10.26
N TYR A 119 11.84 -2.93 -10.77
CA TYR A 119 12.49 -3.47 -11.97
C TYR A 119 11.75 -3.11 -13.26
N ALA A 120 10.44 -2.86 -13.17
CA ALA A 120 9.64 -2.42 -14.32
C ALA A 120 9.79 -0.92 -14.62
N ALA A 121 10.27 -0.11 -13.66
CA ALA A 121 10.45 1.32 -13.84
C ALA A 121 11.61 1.63 -14.82
N ARG A 122 11.34 2.50 -15.81
CA ARG A 122 12.35 2.98 -16.77
C ARG A 122 13.16 4.16 -16.23
N TYR A 123 12.50 5.06 -15.51
CA TYR A 123 13.10 6.22 -14.87
C TYR A 123 12.33 6.56 -13.59
N ARG A 124 12.89 7.46 -12.78
CA ARG A 124 12.27 8.08 -11.61
C ARG A 124 12.52 9.58 -11.71
N GLU A 125 11.54 10.37 -11.36
CA GLU A 125 11.62 11.84 -11.38
C GLU A 125 11.55 12.36 -9.96
N TYR A 126 12.36 13.37 -9.65
CA TYR A 126 12.39 14.04 -8.36
C TYR A 126 12.26 15.54 -8.59
N ARG A 127 11.43 16.19 -7.78
CA ARG A 127 11.25 17.64 -7.78
C ARG A 127 11.65 18.20 -6.42
N TYR A 128 12.49 19.21 -6.43
CA TYR A 128 12.83 20.00 -5.25
C TYR A 128 12.18 21.36 -5.34
N THR A 129 11.47 21.75 -4.29
CA THR A 129 10.84 23.07 -4.18
C THR A 129 11.64 23.89 -3.19
N VAL A 130 12.15 25.05 -3.63
CA VAL A 130 12.93 25.97 -2.80
C VAL A 130 12.17 27.28 -2.66
N TRP A 131 11.86 27.67 -1.41
CA TRP A 131 11.28 28.97 -1.12
C TRP A 131 12.39 30.04 -1.04
N ASN A 132 12.36 30.99 -1.97
CA ASN A 132 13.33 32.10 -2.07
C ASN A 132 12.80 33.44 -1.52
N GLY A 133 11.69 33.43 -0.78
CA GLY A 133 11.13 34.63 -0.14
C GLY A 133 11.71 34.89 1.25
N PRO A 134 11.31 35.99 1.92
CA PRO A 134 11.63 36.18 3.33
C PRO A 134 11.11 35.00 4.16
N ARG A 135 11.81 34.66 5.24
CA ARG A 135 11.32 33.65 6.19
C ARG A 135 10.06 34.18 6.86
N SER A 136 8.99 33.39 6.79
CA SER A 136 7.77 33.57 7.59
C SER A 136 7.99 33.19 9.04
#